data_AF-A0A423WAX3-F1
#
_entry.id   AF-A0A423WAX3-F1
#
_cell.length_a   1.000
_cell.length_b   1.000
_cell.length_c   1.000
_cell.angle_alpha   90.00
_cell.angle_beta   90.00
_cell.angle_gamma   90.00
#
_symmetry.space_group_name_H-M   'P 1'
#
loop_
_entity.id
_entity.type
_entity.pdbx_description
1 polymer ?
#
loop_
_entity_poly.entity_id
_entity_poly.type
_entity_poly.pdbx_seq_one_letter_code
_entity_poly.pdbx_strand_id
1 'polypeptide(L)'
;MHYLSAILTASLCLAATTVAAPQGPTETDINGSPQALLDVGAPTVDMESHENRWTIRCLRRTCNHHDTVCEWYFYIDTGYHDPTECHFYVEGHHASQTDTQGHKCGHFTVSSGWSGQFGRGQGFTVLSVVHQGNKLIAWPGYTDKQLEAGETVVPDLAFPISQREYAEDTVFWALKEFEQFSARRRTTQLFFANATGDTRAAYSWIDNTPLVWSELRSILADQQPRTIALNTHADLAFSGGLHAGERDAIEAALGKQWAERFVLEPMIAVELVATMVDSRLGWYRKLMETAWAIIEEAFSSKVITSGKTTTLDVEWWMRERIQSLNYSTWFHPGVSILTENDCSMCFQSIEAGRMHMPPGDPEHVIRQGDIIHTDFGVTALGLNTDTQHLGYVLDPEEAVDDIPVSVLEGMRKVNRLQDITREHMRIGLTGNEILQNIRAQMKKEGIEGKIYCHATGEFGHSAGTVIGMTNLQDEVPVLGDLPLLKNTYYSIELYAEHYVPEKNMTVKFPLEEDVYWSKDTQTWEWVYGRQSEYLFVHPPVGSALQIQPETEL
;
A
#
# COMPACT_ATOMS: atom_id res chain seq x y z
N MET A 1 41.35 3.62 -35.05
CA MET A 1 42.47 2.76 -34.59
C MET A 1 42.72 3.07 -33.12
N HIS A 2 42.60 2.04 -32.28
CA HIS A 2 43.17 1.84 -30.95
C HIS A 2 42.80 2.76 -29.76
N TYR A 3 41.97 2.18 -28.87
CA TYR A 3 42.06 2.08 -27.40
C TYR A 3 43.39 2.53 -26.74
N LEU A 4 43.33 3.08 -25.52
CA LEU A 4 43.74 2.35 -24.30
C LEU A 4 43.45 3.09 -22.97
N SER A 5 43.14 2.26 -21.98
CA SER A 5 42.85 2.50 -20.56
C SER A 5 44.05 2.94 -19.71
N ALA A 6 43.79 3.36 -18.46
CA ALA A 6 44.77 3.42 -17.38
C ALA A 6 44.33 2.56 -16.18
N ILE A 7 45.25 1.75 -15.68
CA ILE A 7 45.22 0.93 -14.46
C ILE A 7 46.11 1.63 -13.42
N LEU A 8 45.75 1.57 -12.14
CA LEU A 8 46.70 1.79 -11.04
C LEU A 8 46.61 0.63 -10.04
N THR A 9 47.74 -0.02 -9.79
CA THR A 9 47.99 -1.01 -8.74
C THR A 9 48.85 -0.40 -7.65
N ALA A 10 48.67 -0.83 -6.40
CA ALA A 10 49.69 -0.75 -5.35
C ALA A 10 49.60 -1.97 -4.42
N SER A 11 50.77 -2.46 -4.00
CA SER A 11 50.99 -3.69 -3.25
C SER A 11 51.73 -3.44 -1.91
N LEU A 12 51.39 -4.30 -0.94
CA LEU A 12 52.17 -4.87 0.18
C LEU A 12 52.65 -4.03 1.40
N CYS A 13 52.39 -4.55 2.61
CA CYS A 13 53.43 -5.03 3.54
C CYS A 13 52.88 -5.96 4.66
N LEU A 14 53.73 -6.88 5.13
CA LEU A 14 53.50 -8.01 6.08
C LEU A 14 53.59 -7.63 7.58
N ALA A 15 53.01 -8.46 8.47
CA ALA A 15 53.73 -9.27 9.49
C ALA A 15 52.77 -10.13 10.36
N ALA A 16 53.25 -11.31 10.78
CA ALA A 16 52.53 -12.36 11.51
C ALA A 16 52.82 -12.36 13.03
N THR A 17 51.92 -12.92 13.84
CA THR A 17 52.26 -13.83 14.96
C THR A 17 51.03 -14.65 15.41
N THR A 18 51.28 -15.93 15.67
CA THR A 18 50.38 -17.01 16.10
C THR A 18 50.06 -17.00 17.60
N VAL A 19 48.85 -17.43 17.99
CA VAL A 19 48.61 -18.30 19.17
C VAL A 19 47.44 -19.24 18.82
N ALA A 20 47.70 -20.55 18.89
CA ALA A 20 46.69 -21.59 18.78
C ALA A 20 46.22 -22.06 20.17
N ALA A 21 44.95 -22.42 20.30
CA ALA A 21 44.36 -23.24 21.36
C ALA A 21 43.17 -24.04 20.77
N PRO A 22 42.75 -25.17 21.39
CA PRO A 22 42.67 -26.47 20.71
C PRO A 22 41.37 -26.76 19.96
N GLN A 23 41.53 -27.63 18.96
CA GLN A 23 40.51 -28.22 18.10
C GLN A 23 39.59 -29.19 18.88
N GLY A 24 38.28 -29.02 18.73
CA GLY A 24 37.32 -30.12 18.78
C GLY A 24 37.32 -30.90 17.45
N PRO A 25 36.77 -32.12 17.40
CA PRO A 25 36.85 -32.97 16.21
C PRO A 25 36.12 -32.29 15.03
N THR A 26 36.82 -32.10 13.92
CA THR A 26 36.24 -31.64 12.65
C THR A 26 35.24 -32.68 12.17
N GLU A 27 33.95 -32.34 12.14
CA GLU A 27 32.96 -33.13 11.43
C GLU A 27 33.30 -33.16 9.93
N THR A 28 33.23 -34.35 9.35
CA THR A 28 33.37 -34.56 7.91
C THR A 28 32.02 -34.32 7.24
N ASP A 29 32.02 -33.77 6.02
CA ASP A 29 30.78 -33.67 5.24
C ASP A 29 30.22 -35.05 4.85
N ILE A 30 29.03 -35.08 4.22
CA ILE A 30 28.36 -36.32 3.78
C ILE A 30 29.21 -37.21 2.84
N ASN A 31 30.29 -36.68 2.27
CA ASN A 31 31.21 -37.39 1.39
C ASN A 31 32.57 -37.71 2.07
N GLY A 32 32.72 -37.46 3.37
CA GLY A 32 33.94 -37.77 4.14
C GLY A 32 35.09 -36.78 3.96
N SER A 33 34.85 -35.60 3.39
CA SER A 33 35.87 -34.56 3.22
C SER A 33 36.01 -33.71 4.49
N PRO A 34 37.23 -33.29 4.87
CA PRO A 34 37.42 -32.36 5.97
C PRO A 34 36.77 -31.01 5.63
N GLN A 35 35.96 -30.48 6.55
CA GLN A 35 35.43 -29.12 6.43
C GLN A 35 36.59 -28.11 6.34
N ALA A 36 36.53 -27.19 5.37
CA ALA A 36 37.48 -26.08 5.30
C ALA A 36 37.27 -25.14 6.50
N LEU A 37 38.35 -24.66 7.12
CA LEU A 37 38.29 -23.64 8.17
C LEU A 37 37.63 -22.37 7.62
N LEU A 38 36.47 -22.02 8.17
CA LEU A 38 35.72 -20.82 7.80
C LEU A 38 36.33 -19.59 8.49
N ASP A 39 36.63 -18.56 7.70
CA ASP A 39 37.10 -17.26 8.20
C ASP A 39 35.90 -16.35 8.47
N VAL A 40 35.46 -16.31 9.72
CA VAL A 40 34.36 -15.46 10.20
C VAL A 40 34.77 -13.98 10.26
N GLY A 41 36.04 -13.64 9.98
CA GLY A 41 36.60 -12.29 10.04
C GLY A 41 36.74 -11.58 8.68
N ALA A 42 36.16 -12.11 7.60
CA ALA A 42 36.24 -11.49 6.28
C ALA A 42 35.63 -10.07 6.28
N PRO A 43 36.26 -9.08 5.62
CA PRO A 43 35.85 -7.68 5.71
C PRO A 43 34.50 -7.44 5.02
N THR A 44 33.56 -6.82 5.75
CA THR A 44 32.31 -6.27 5.22
C THR A 44 32.50 -4.80 4.83
N VAL A 45 31.83 -4.37 3.76
CA VAL A 45 31.80 -2.95 3.34
C VAL A 45 30.56 -2.30 3.94
N ASP A 46 30.76 -1.35 4.86
CA ASP A 46 29.70 -0.62 5.56
C ASP A 46 29.25 0.61 4.76
N MET A 47 27.99 0.61 4.34
CA MET A 47 27.25 1.75 3.79
C MET A 47 25.75 1.58 4.18
N GLU A 48 25.34 2.22 5.30
CA GLU A 48 23.96 2.51 5.78
C GLU A 48 23.24 1.58 6.79
N SER A 49 22.17 2.12 7.39
CA SER A 49 21.62 1.96 8.76
C SER A 49 21.32 0.54 9.28
N HIS A 50 21.62 0.34 10.57
CA HIS A 50 21.67 -0.93 11.30
C HIS A 50 20.34 -1.59 11.71
N GLU A 51 19.18 -0.99 11.45
CA GLU A 51 17.93 -1.52 11.98
C GLU A 51 17.26 -2.48 10.97
N ASN A 52 17.33 -3.78 11.28
CA ASN A 52 16.60 -4.90 10.63
C ASN A 52 17.22 -5.61 9.41
N ARG A 53 18.56 -5.67 9.28
CA ARG A 53 19.21 -6.56 8.30
C ARG A 53 19.52 -7.94 8.89
N TRP A 54 19.03 -9.01 8.27
CA TRP A 54 19.41 -10.38 8.63
C TRP A 54 20.03 -11.05 7.40
N THR A 55 21.13 -11.75 7.61
CA THR A 55 21.99 -12.27 6.55
C THR A 55 22.15 -13.78 6.69
N ILE A 56 22.11 -14.48 5.56
CA ILE A 56 22.52 -15.88 5.51
C ILE A 56 24.00 -15.93 5.19
N ARG A 57 24.78 -16.50 6.11
CA ARG A 57 26.24 -16.58 5.98
C ARG A 57 26.68 -18.00 5.69
N CYS A 58 27.72 -18.09 4.88
CA CYS A 58 28.45 -19.32 4.62
C CYS A 58 27.58 -20.49 4.08
N LEU A 59 26.58 -20.20 3.25
CA LEU A 59 25.66 -21.23 2.78
C LEU A 59 26.33 -22.22 1.84
N ARG A 60 26.11 -23.51 2.13
CA ARG A 60 26.61 -24.65 1.36
C ARG A 60 25.54 -25.73 1.24
N ARG A 61 25.42 -26.30 0.04
CA ARG A 61 24.68 -27.53 -0.24
C ARG A 61 25.64 -28.58 -0.80
N THR A 62 25.71 -29.74 -0.17
CA THR A 62 26.54 -30.86 -0.62
C THR A 62 25.68 -32.09 -0.82
N CYS A 63 25.59 -32.58 -2.05
CA CYS A 63 24.82 -33.79 -2.36
C CYS A 63 25.75 -35.00 -2.52
N ASN A 64 25.25 -36.19 -2.18
CA ASN A 64 25.97 -37.43 -2.44
C ASN A 64 26.01 -37.73 -3.95
N HIS A 65 26.89 -38.66 -4.37
CA HIS A 65 27.10 -38.98 -5.79
C HIS A 65 25.82 -39.39 -6.55
N HIS A 66 24.84 -39.97 -5.84
CA HIS A 66 23.58 -40.43 -6.44
C HIS A 66 22.47 -39.39 -6.38
N ASP A 67 22.72 -38.20 -5.84
CA ASP A 67 21.72 -37.16 -5.58
C ASP A 67 20.50 -37.69 -4.81
N THR A 68 20.73 -38.61 -3.87
CA THR A 68 19.68 -39.17 -3.03
C THR A 68 19.60 -38.50 -1.67
N VAL A 69 20.68 -37.83 -1.25
CA VAL A 69 20.75 -37.05 -0.02
C VAL A 69 21.58 -35.79 -0.27
N CYS A 70 21.07 -34.64 0.15
CA CYS A 70 21.78 -33.36 0.18
C CYS A 70 21.85 -32.80 1.59
N GLU A 71 23.07 -32.47 2.02
CA GLU A 71 23.38 -31.77 3.25
C GLU A 71 23.34 -30.26 3.02
N TRP A 72 22.65 -29.53 3.88
CA TRP A 72 22.59 -28.07 3.90
C TRP A 72 23.23 -27.53 5.16
N TYR A 73 24.11 -26.54 5.01
CA TYR A 73 24.81 -25.91 6.12
C TYR A 73 24.94 -24.40 5.90
N PHE A 74 24.55 -23.59 6.88
CA PHE A 74 24.70 -22.13 6.87
C PHE A 74 24.51 -21.52 8.26
N TYR A 75 24.79 -20.22 8.40
CA TYR A 75 24.45 -19.43 9.58
C TYR A 75 23.39 -18.38 9.27
N ILE A 76 22.54 -18.08 10.25
CA ILE A 76 21.56 -17.00 10.23
C ILE A 76 22.05 -15.92 11.19
N ASP A 77 22.46 -14.76 10.67
CA ASP A 77 22.89 -13.62 11.48
C ASP A 77 21.85 -12.51 11.42
N THR A 78 21.27 -12.16 12.55
CA THR A 78 20.26 -11.08 12.69
C THR A 78 20.84 -9.74 13.11
N GLY A 79 22.16 -9.65 13.34
CA GLY A 79 22.86 -8.45 13.79
C GLY A 79 22.74 -8.15 15.29
N TYR A 80 21.91 -8.90 16.02
CA TYR A 80 21.63 -8.67 17.45
C TYR A 80 22.29 -9.70 18.39
N HIS A 81 22.60 -10.90 17.88
CA HIS A 81 23.18 -12.02 18.64
C HIS A 81 24.20 -12.79 17.77
N ASP A 82 24.91 -13.74 18.38
CA ASP A 82 25.79 -14.64 17.63
C ASP A 82 25.00 -15.38 16.52
N PRO A 83 25.59 -15.56 15.32
CA PRO A 83 24.91 -16.22 14.21
C PRO A 83 24.40 -17.62 14.59
N THR A 84 23.14 -17.90 14.30
CA THR A 84 22.52 -19.21 14.56
C THR A 84 22.89 -20.20 13.46
N GLU A 85 23.54 -21.30 13.83
CA GLU A 85 23.85 -22.38 12.89
C GLU A 85 22.58 -23.12 12.42
N CYS A 86 22.54 -23.47 11.15
CA CYS A 86 21.50 -24.27 10.54
C CYS A 86 22.11 -25.39 9.71
N HIS A 87 21.86 -26.63 10.14
CA HIS A 87 22.39 -27.84 9.51
C HIS A 87 21.29 -28.89 9.42
N PHE A 88 20.97 -29.32 8.20
CA PHE A 88 19.93 -30.32 7.95
C PHE A 88 20.16 -31.12 6.67
N TYR A 89 19.40 -32.20 6.51
CA TYR A 89 19.49 -33.10 5.36
C TYR A 89 18.16 -33.15 4.60
N VAL A 90 18.26 -33.28 3.28
CA VAL A 90 17.12 -33.49 2.37
C VAL A 90 17.33 -34.82 1.67
N GLU A 91 16.35 -35.70 1.72
CA GLU A 91 16.36 -37.02 1.06
C GLU A 91 15.33 -37.04 -0.08
N GLY A 92 15.67 -37.65 -1.20
CA GLY A 92 14.78 -37.74 -2.36
C GLY A 92 15.36 -38.58 -3.49
N HIS A 93 14.58 -38.81 -4.57
CA HIS A 93 15.12 -39.41 -5.80
C HIS A 93 16.05 -38.46 -6.56
N HIS A 94 15.85 -37.15 -6.35
CA HIS A 94 16.72 -36.05 -6.75
C HIS A 94 16.71 -35.04 -5.60
N ALA A 95 17.49 -35.32 -4.55
CA ALA A 95 17.50 -34.56 -3.31
C ALA A 95 17.82 -33.07 -3.54
N SER A 96 18.64 -32.75 -4.55
CA SER A 96 18.94 -31.38 -4.97
C SER A 96 17.71 -30.61 -5.49
N GLN A 97 16.66 -31.33 -5.90
CA GLN A 97 15.43 -30.80 -6.50
C GLN A 97 14.18 -31.14 -5.66
N THR A 98 14.39 -31.53 -4.40
CA THR A 98 13.30 -31.99 -3.52
C THR A 98 12.92 -30.89 -2.53
N ASP A 99 11.62 -30.57 -2.48
CA ASP A 99 11.07 -29.67 -1.48
C ASP A 99 11.15 -30.29 -0.08
N THR A 100 11.40 -29.47 0.93
CA THR A 100 11.44 -29.93 2.32
C THR A 100 10.91 -28.86 3.26
N GLN A 101 10.40 -29.26 4.42
CA GLN A 101 9.75 -28.34 5.34
C GLN A 101 10.05 -28.67 6.80
N GLY A 102 10.13 -27.63 7.64
CA GLY A 102 10.06 -27.78 9.09
C GLY A 102 11.39 -28.05 9.81
N HIS A 103 12.54 -27.84 9.17
CA HIS A 103 13.86 -27.99 9.80
C HIS A 103 14.06 -26.95 10.90
N LYS A 104 14.54 -27.36 12.07
CA LYS A 104 14.71 -26.46 13.21
C LYS A 104 16.17 -26.04 13.35
N CYS A 105 16.42 -24.74 13.34
CA CYS A 105 17.74 -24.14 13.47
C CYS A 105 17.67 -23.06 14.55
N GLY A 106 17.92 -23.43 15.81
CA GLY A 106 17.66 -22.57 16.96
C GLY A 106 16.19 -22.13 17.04
N HIS A 107 15.95 -20.81 17.07
CA HIS A 107 14.60 -20.23 17.06
C HIS A 107 13.97 -20.13 15.66
N PHE A 108 14.71 -20.52 14.62
CA PHE A 108 14.25 -20.47 13.24
C PHE A 108 13.69 -21.83 12.79
N THR A 109 12.70 -21.77 11.91
CA THR A 109 12.22 -22.91 11.14
C THR A 109 12.57 -22.70 9.68
N VAL A 110 13.25 -23.65 9.07
CA VAL A 110 13.72 -23.60 7.69
C VAL A 110 12.99 -24.64 6.85
N SER A 111 12.49 -24.19 5.71
CA SER A 111 11.94 -25.03 4.64
C SER A 111 12.68 -24.71 3.34
N SER A 112 12.60 -25.56 2.33
CA SER A 112 13.08 -25.26 0.98
C SER A 112 12.09 -25.69 -0.09
N GLY A 113 11.97 -24.89 -1.14
CA GLY A 113 11.22 -25.22 -2.36
C GLY A 113 12.11 -25.09 -3.60
N TRP A 114 12.09 -26.07 -4.49
CA TRP A 114 12.84 -26.06 -5.75
C TRP A 114 11.91 -25.81 -6.94
N SER A 115 12.38 -25.05 -7.93
CA SER A 115 11.65 -24.80 -9.17
C SER A 115 12.57 -24.84 -10.39
N GLY A 116 12.14 -25.59 -11.41
CA GLY A 116 12.77 -25.66 -12.73
C GLY A 116 12.09 -24.81 -13.81
N GLN A 117 11.20 -23.87 -13.43
CA GLN A 117 10.32 -23.17 -14.38
C GLN A 117 11.05 -22.34 -15.44
N PHE A 118 12.32 -21.99 -15.22
CA PHE A 118 13.13 -21.18 -16.13
C PHE A 118 13.89 -21.99 -17.19
N GLY A 119 13.59 -23.28 -17.32
CA GLY A 119 14.14 -24.16 -18.34
C GLY A 119 15.33 -25.00 -17.86
N ARG A 120 15.80 -25.90 -18.73
CA ARG A 120 16.81 -26.92 -18.38
C ARG A 120 18.12 -26.26 -17.94
N GLY A 121 18.59 -26.61 -16.73
CA GLY A 121 19.84 -26.09 -16.15
C GLY A 121 19.71 -24.72 -15.49
N GLN A 122 18.49 -24.18 -15.35
CA GLN A 122 18.18 -22.91 -14.68
C GLN A 122 17.31 -23.14 -13.44
N GLY A 123 17.45 -24.30 -12.79
CA GLY A 123 16.75 -24.60 -11.55
C GLY A 123 17.24 -23.71 -10.41
N PHE A 124 16.37 -23.46 -9.43
CA PHE A 124 16.71 -22.70 -8.24
C PHE A 124 15.97 -23.24 -7.02
N THR A 125 16.60 -23.14 -5.87
CA THR A 125 16.02 -23.46 -4.56
C THR A 125 15.82 -22.18 -3.77
N VAL A 126 14.62 -22.01 -3.22
CA VAL A 126 14.29 -20.95 -2.25
C VAL A 126 14.22 -21.57 -0.87
N LEU A 127 14.98 -21.04 0.09
CA LEU A 127 14.75 -21.36 1.49
C LEU A 127 13.63 -20.47 2.03
N SER A 128 12.88 -20.94 3.02
CA SER A 128 11.95 -20.14 3.83
C SER A 128 12.43 -20.22 5.26
N VAL A 129 12.97 -19.12 5.79
CA VAL A 129 13.57 -19.03 7.12
C VAL A 129 12.64 -18.21 8.00
N VAL A 130 11.99 -18.86 8.96
CA VAL A 130 10.91 -18.28 9.77
C VAL A 130 11.32 -18.21 11.24
N HIS A 131 11.33 -17.01 11.81
CA HIS A 131 11.43 -16.80 13.25
C HIS A 131 10.04 -16.48 13.83
N GLN A 132 9.32 -17.51 14.28
CA GLN A 132 7.93 -17.37 14.72
C GLN A 132 7.77 -16.41 15.89
N GLY A 133 8.71 -16.38 16.84
CA GLY A 133 8.63 -15.52 18.03
C GLY A 133 8.71 -14.01 17.74
N ASN A 134 9.35 -13.63 16.62
CA ASN A 134 9.50 -12.24 16.20
C ASN A 134 8.64 -11.93 14.95
N LYS A 135 7.84 -12.90 14.47
CA LYS A 135 7.02 -12.81 13.25
C LYS A 135 7.82 -12.39 12.01
N LEU A 136 8.98 -13.00 11.88
CA LEU A 136 10.03 -12.63 10.95
C LEU A 136 10.21 -13.75 9.92
N ILE A 137 10.26 -13.43 8.62
CA ILE A 137 10.45 -14.41 7.55
C ILE A 137 11.40 -13.89 6.46
N ALA A 138 12.27 -14.77 5.95
CA ALA A 138 13.16 -14.49 4.83
C ALA A 138 13.12 -15.62 3.80
N TRP A 139 13.20 -15.27 2.50
CA TRP A 139 13.16 -16.23 1.40
C TRP A 139 14.39 -16.16 0.47
N PRO A 140 15.58 -16.55 0.94
CA PRO A 140 16.76 -16.47 0.09
C PRO A 140 16.69 -17.53 -1.02
N GLY A 141 16.84 -17.08 -2.26
CA GLY A 141 16.83 -17.93 -3.46
C GLY A 141 18.22 -18.11 -4.04
N TYR A 142 18.56 -19.35 -4.42
CA TYR A 142 19.85 -19.69 -5.03
C TYR A 142 19.63 -20.59 -6.24
N THR A 143 20.31 -20.29 -7.34
CA THR A 143 20.33 -21.17 -8.51
C THR A 143 21.06 -22.48 -8.21
N ASP A 144 20.74 -23.56 -8.90
CA ASP A 144 21.43 -24.85 -8.74
C ASP A 144 22.93 -24.73 -9.03
N LYS A 145 23.31 -23.81 -9.92
CA LYS A 145 24.72 -23.49 -10.22
C LYS A 145 25.43 -22.82 -9.03
N GLN A 146 24.74 -21.97 -8.28
CA GLN A 146 25.30 -21.37 -7.06
C GLN A 146 25.43 -22.40 -5.93
N LEU A 147 24.60 -23.43 -5.95
CA LEU A 147 24.57 -24.51 -4.95
C LEU A 147 25.35 -25.76 -5.40
N GLU A 148 26.19 -25.64 -6.42
CA GLU A 148 26.97 -26.75 -6.96
C GLU A 148 28.19 -27.03 -6.06
N ALA A 149 28.35 -28.30 -5.71
CA ALA A 149 29.44 -28.92 -4.95
C ALA A 149 30.37 -27.99 -4.15
N GLY A 150 30.01 -27.69 -2.89
CA GLY A 150 30.94 -27.26 -1.85
C GLY A 150 31.41 -25.81 -1.92
N GLU A 151 30.98 -25.03 -2.91
CA GLU A 151 31.23 -23.59 -2.92
C GLU A 151 30.37 -22.91 -1.85
N THR A 152 31.04 -22.18 -0.96
CA THR A 152 30.35 -21.25 -0.07
C THR A 152 29.83 -20.09 -0.91
N VAL A 153 28.51 -19.93 -0.99
CA VAL A 153 27.95 -18.77 -1.68
C VAL A 153 28.26 -17.55 -0.81
N VAL A 154 29.11 -16.65 -1.32
CA VAL A 154 29.29 -15.29 -0.75
C VAL A 154 28.54 -14.30 -1.63
N PRO A 155 27.29 -14.00 -1.27
CA PRO A 155 26.75 -12.72 -1.64
C PRO A 155 25.94 -12.12 -0.48
N ASP A 156 26.23 -10.86 -0.16
CA ASP A 156 25.30 -9.94 0.52
C ASP A 156 24.11 -9.64 -0.41
N LEU A 157 23.26 -10.64 -0.68
CA LEU A 157 22.04 -10.40 -1.47
C LEU A 157 21.05 -9.61 -0.63
N ALA A 158 20.97 -8.31 -0.92
CA ALA A 158 19.75 -7.55 -0.68
C ALA A 158 18.72 -7.99 -1.73
N PHE A 159 17.53 -8.39 -1.29
CA PHE A 159 16.42 -8.77 -2.15
C PHE A 159 15.41 -7.62 -2.19
N PRO A 160 15.55 -6.65 -3.10
CA PRO A 160 14.44 -5.77 -3.41
C PRO A 160 13.33 -6.64 -4.02
N ILE A 161 12.20 -6.70 -3.33
CA ILE A 161 10.97 -7.25 -3.89
C ILE A 161 10.38 -6.17 -4.80
N SER A 162 10.33 -6.45 -6.10
CA SER A 162 9.55 -5.71 -7.09
C SER A 162 8.87 -6.72 -8.01
N GLN A 163 7.55 -6.70 -8.05
CA GLN A 163 6.70 -7.75 -8.63
C GLN A 163 6.21 -7.40 -10.05
N ARG A 164 5.90 -8.42 -10.89
CA ARG A 164 4.89 -8.39 -12.01
C ARG A 164 4.38 -9.80 -12.42
N GLU A 165 3.18 -10.14 -11.96
CA GLU A 165 1.91 -10.34 -12.70
C GLU A 165 0.92 -9.43 -11.90
N TYR A 166 -0.06 -8.72 -12.48
CA TYR A 166 -0.87 -7.66 -11.78
C TYR A 166 -0.17 -6.34 -11.43
N ALA A 167 0.92 -5.99 -12.09
CA ALA A 167 1.61 -4.74 -11.80
C ALA A 167 1.40 -3.68 -12.88
N GLU A 168 0.31 -3.74 -13.65
CA GLU A 168 -0.02 -2.80 -14.73
C GLU A 168 0.31 -1.33 -14.41
N ASP A 169 0.68 -0.58 -15.45
CA ASP A 169 0.80 0.88 -15.35
C ASP A 169 -0.54 1.43 -14.83
N THR A 170 -0.52 2.31 -13.84
CA THR A 170 -1.74 2.88 -13.25
C THR A 170 -2.63 3.55 -14.31
N VAL A 171 -2.03 4.11 -15.37
CA VAL A 171 -2.74 4.69 -16.51
C VAL A 171 -3.51 3.64 -17.32
N PHE A 172 -3.06 2.39 -17.36
CA PHE A 172 -3.77 1.33 -18.06
C PHE A 172 -5.20 1.16 -17.53
N TRP A 173 -5.41 1.30 -16.21
CA TRP A 173 -6.72 1.15 -15.59
C TRP A 173 -7.71 2.25 -16.01
N ALA A 174 -7.22 3.46 -16.29
CA ALA A 174 -8.02 4.55 -16.82
C ALA A 174 -8.36 4.39 -18.32
N LEU A 175 -7.49 3.70 -19.08
CA LEU A 175 -7.61 3.57 -20.55
C LEU A 175 -8.30 2.30 -21.02
N LYS A 176 -8.26 1.24 -20.22
CA LYS A 176 -8.77 -0.07 -20.63
C LYS A 176 -10.28 -0.03 -20.83
N GLU A 177 -10.76 -0.93 -21.69
CA GLU A 177 -12.19 -1.20 -21.77
C GLU A 177 -12.70 -1.81 -20.46
N PHE A 178 -13.99 -1.62 -20.16
CA PHE A 178 -14.58 -2.15 -18.93
C PHE A 178 -14.43 -3.67 -18.81
N GLU A 179 -14.60 -4.40 -19.92
CA GLU A 179 -14.48 -5.86 -19.99
C GLU A 179 -13.02 -6.37 -20.02
N GLN A 180 -12.04 -5.47 -20.08
CA GLN A 180 -10.64 -5.82 -19.99
C GLN A 180 -10.21 -5.85 -18.53
N PHE A 181 -9.98 -7.03 -17.97
CA PHE A 181 -9.64 -7.20 -16.54
C PHE A 181 -8.16 -7.05 -16.22
N SER A 182 -7.29 -7.13 -17.24
CA SER A 182 -5.84 -7.03 -17.10
C SER A 182 -5.19 -6.69 -18.44
N ALA A 183 -3.92 -6.27 -18.40
CA ALA A 183 -3.13 -6.19 -19.62
C ALA A 183 -3.02 -7.60 -20.22
N ARG A 184 -3.22 -7.73 -21.54
CA ARG A 184 -3.10 -9.02 -22.25
C ARG A 184 -1.78 -9.06 -22.99
N ARG A 185 -1.03 -10.16 -22.89
CA ARG A 185 0.31 -10.30 -23.49
C ARG A 185 1.19 -9.09 -23.14
N ARG A 186 1.78 -8.43 -24.15
CA ARG A 186 2.24 -7.04 -24.06
C ARG A 186 1.15 -6.16 -24.65
N THR A 187 0.65 -5.24 -23.83
CA THR A 187 -0.23 -4.15 -24.27
C THR A 187 0.62 -2.90 -24.42
N THR A 188 0.73 -2.38 -25.64
CA THR A 188 1.47 -1.14 -25.94
C THR A 188 0.49 -0.12 -26.49
N GLN A 189 0.53 1.10 -25.97
CA GLN A 189 -0.32 2.20 -26.43
C GLN A 189 0.53 3.41 -26.80
N LEU A 190 0.18 4.07 -27.90
CA LEU A 190 0.83 5.29 -28.37
C LEU A 190 -0.25 6.34 -28.64
N PHE A 191 -0.04 7.55 -28.14
CA PHE A 191 -0.91 8.70 -28.37
C PHE A 191 -0.10 9.85 -28.95
N PHE A 192 -0.68 10.55 -29.94
CA PHE A 192 -0.11 11.77 -30.49
C PHE A 192 -0.93 12.98 -30.04
N ALA A 193 -0.27 13.96 -29.43
CA ALA A 193 -0.90 15.22 -29.05
C ALA A 193 -1.41 16.02 -30.28
N ASN A 194 -0.72 15.92 -31.42
CA ASN A 194 -1.11 16.56 -32.68
C ASN A 194 -0.69 15.67 -33.85
N ALA A 195 -1.55 14.71 -34.22
CA ALA A 195 -1.32 13.86 -35.39
C ALA A 195 -1.41 14.69 -36.68
N THR A 196 -0.51 14.43 -37.62
CA THR A 196 -0.45 15.14 -38.91
C THR A 196 -0.91 14.25 -40.08
N GLY A 197 -1.53 14.87 -41.10
CA GLY A 197 -2.06 14.15 -42.26
C GLY A 197 -3.22 13.22 -41.88
N ASP A 198 -3.27 12.03 -42.48
CA ASP A 198 -4.30 11.00 -42.23
C ASP A 198 -3.91 10.02 -41.08
N THR A 199 -2.92 10.39 -40.26
CA THR A 199 -2.44 9.52 -39.16
C THR A 199 -3.39 9.53 -37.98
N ARG A 200 -3.59 8.37 -37.35
CA ARG A 200 -4.48 8.23 -36.19
C ARG A 200 -3.85 8.90 -34.98
N ALA A 201 -4.68 9.48 -34.12
CA ALA A 201 -4.22 10.08 -32.87
C ALA A 201 -3.84 9.04 -31.79
N ALA A 202 -4.33 7.80 -31.91
CA ALA A 202 -4.08 6.73 -30.95
C ALA A 202 -3.88 5.38 -31.63
N TYR A 203 -2.97 4.59 -31.07
CA TYR A 203 -2.64 3.22 -31.47
C TYR A 203 -2.60 2.31 -30.25
N SER A 204 -3.04 1.06 -30.41
CA SER A 204 -3.00 0.04 -29.37
C SER A 204 -2.62 -1.30 -29.99
N TRP A 205 -1.65 -1.97 -29.37
CA TRP A 205 -1.18 -3.30 -29.75
C TRP A 205 -1.35 -4.26 -28.57
N ILE A 206 -1.85 -5.47 -28.84
CA ILE A 206 -1.89 -6.58 -27.90
C ILE A 206 -1.13 -7.75 -28.54
N ASP A 207 0.21 -7.66 -28.48
CA ASP A 207 1.12 -8.57 -29.19
C ASP A 207 2.48 -8.60 -28.48
N ASN A 208 3.10 -9.78 -28.42
CA ASN A 208 4.41 -10.03 -27.83
C ASN A 208 5.50 -10.37 -28.86
N THR A 209 5.22 -10.20 -30.16
CA THR A 209 6.18 -10.42 -31.25
C THR A 209 6.96 -9.14 -31.61
N PRO A 210 8.04 -9.25 -32.40
CA PRO A 210 8.78 -8.08 -32.89
C PRO A 210 7.97 -7.12 -33.79
N LEU A 211 6.78 -7.50 -34.24
CA LEU A 211 5.94 -6.70 -35.14
C LEU A 211 5.55 -5.35 -34.53
N VAL A 212 5.17 -5.34 -33.24
CA VAL A 212 4.84 -4.13 -32.46
C VAL A 212 5.93 -3.06 -32.64
N TRP A 213 7.18 -3.48 -32.53
CA TRP A 213 8.33 -2.59 -32.60
C TRP A 213 8.61 -2.07 -34.00
N SER A 214 8.43 -2.90 -35.04
CA SER A 214 8.56 -2.43 -36.42
C SER A 214 7.49 -1.42 -36.80
N GLU A 215 6.24 -1.64 -36.39
CA GLU A 215 5.13 -0.72 -36.65
C GLU A 215 5.32 0.59 -35.89
N LEU A 216 5.65 0.51 -34.60
CA LEU A 216 5.93 1.68 -33.78
C LEU A 216 7.03 2.56 -34.38
N ARG A 217 8.16 1.97 -34.82
CA ARG A 217 9.24 2.73 -35.48
C ARG A 217 8.78 3.39 -36.78
N SER A 218 7.97 2.70 -37.60
CA SER A 218 7.44 3.27 -38.84
C SER A 218 6.57 4.48 -38.57
N ILE A 219 5.64 4.37 -37.62
CA ILE A 219 4.73 5.46 -37.24
C ILE A 219 5.50 6.66 -36.69
N LEU A 220 6.50 6.43 -35.83
CA LEU A 220 7.36 7.49 -35.32
C LEU A 220 8.18 8.15 -36.44
N ALA A 221 8.68 7.36 -37.40
CA ALA A 221 9.43 7.88 -38.55
C ALA A 221 8.56 8.75 -39.47
N ASP A 222 7.29 8.41 -39.64
CA ASP A 222 6.35 9.20 -40.44
C ASP A 222 5.94 10.49 -39.71
N GLN A 223 5.68 10.43 -38.40
CA GLN A 223 5.22 11.58 -37.61
C GLN A 223 6.34 12.51 -37.11
N GLN A 224 7.58 12.02 -37.02
CA GLN A 224 8.74 12.77 -36.54
C GLN A 224 8.49 13.57 -35.25
N PRO A 225 7.96 12.97 -34.16
CA PRO A 225 7.69 13.71 -32.94
C PRO A 225 8.98 14.27 -32.33
N ARG A 226 8.92 15.51 -31.82
CA ARG A 226 10.08 16.17 -31.20
C ARG A 226 10.48 15.48 -29.89
N THR A 227 9.50 15.01 -29.12
CA THR A 227 9.65 14.35 -27.83
C THR A 227 8.67 13.18 -27.72
N ILE A 228 8.99 12.21 -26.87
CA ILE A 228 8.15 11.04 -26.56
C ILE A 228 8.09 10.91 -25.03
N ALA A 229 6.92 11.09 -24.44
CA ALA A 229 6.75 10.98 -22.99
C ALA A 229 6.63 9.50 -22.57
N LEU A 230 7.26 9.14 -21.45
CA LEU A 230 7.12 7.82 -20.82
C LEU A 230 6.72 7.97 -19.34
N ASN A 231 5.90 7.03 -18.85
CA ASN A 231 5.45 6.97 -17.45
C ASN A 231 6.53 6.38 -16.53
N THR A 232 7.66 7.08 -16.36
CA THR A 232 8.82 6.62 -15.58
C THR A 232 9.15 7.52 -14.39
N HIS A 233 8.19 8.28 -13.86
CA HIS A 233 8.41 9.13 -12.69
C HIS A 233 8.73 8.28 -11.46
N ALA A 234 9.75 8.67 -10.68
CA ALA A 234 10.19 7.90 -9.51
C ALA A 234 9.19 8.00 -8.34
N ASP A 235 8.65 9.19 -8.11
CA ASP A 235 7.87 9.49 -6.90
C ASP A 235 6.35 9.64 -7.12
N LEU A 236 5.87 9.56 -8.37
CA LEU A 236 4.45 9.77 -8.70
C LEU A 236 3.85 8.47 -9.23
N ALA A 237 3.08 7.77 -8.39
CA ALA A 237 2.49 6.47 -8.73
C ALA A 237 1.67 6.48 -10.04
N PHE A 238 0.97 7.59 -10.30
CA PHE A 238 0.16 7.78 -11.50
C PHE A 238 0.95 8.19 -12.75
N SER A 239 2.27 8.32 -12.63
CA SER A 239 3.19 8.61 -13.75
C SER A 239 4.47 7.78 -13.71
N GLY A 240 4.55 6.78 -12.83
CA GLY A 240 5.70 5.90 -12.64
C GLY A 240 5.43 4.43 -12.99
N GLY A 241 4.27 4.15 -13.59
CA GLY A 241 3.76 2.81 -13.80
C GLY A 241 4.46 1.99 -14.89
N LEU A 242 5.37 2.57 -15.69
CA LEU A 242 6.08 1.81 -16.72
C LEU A 242 7.12 0.89 -16.08
N HIS A 243 6.94 -0.42 -16.22
CA HIS A 243 7.89 -1.39 -15.68
C HIS A 243 9.28 -1.19 -16.26
N ALA A 244 10.31 -1.33 -15.43
CA ALA A 244 11.70 -1.22 -15.86
C ALA A 244 12.01 -2.12 -17.08
N GLY A 245 11.55 -3.38 -17.06
CA GLY A 245 11.75 -4.28 -18.20
C GLY A 245 11.03 -3.86 -19.49
N GLU A 246 9.88 -3.17 -19.39
CA GLU A 246 9.19 -2.64 -20.58
C GLU A 246 9.86 -1.36 -21.07
N ARG A 247 10.36 -0.50 -20.18
CA ARG A 247 11.21 0.64 -20.56
C ARG A 247 12.44 0.17 -21.33
N ASP A 248 13.16 -0.81 -20.80
CA ASP A 248 14.36 -1.35 -21.43
C ASP A 248 14.04 -1.99 -22.79
N ALA A 249 12.89 -2.68 -22.90
CA ALA A 249 12.42 -3.23 -24.17
C ALA A 249 12.11 -2.14 -25.22
N ILE A 250 11.46 -1.05 -24.81
CA ILE A 250 11.16 0.11 -25.68
C ILE A 250 12.47 0.77 -26.14
N GLU A 251 13.40 1.02 -25.23
CA GLU A 251 14.70 1.64 -25.54
C GLU A 251 15.50 0.80 -26.55
N ALA A 252 15.62 -0.51 -26.30
CA ALA A 252 16.31 -1.43 -27.19
C ALA A 252 15.63 -1.53 -28.56
N ALA A 253 14.29 -1.54 -28.58
CA ALA A 253 13.51 -1.67 -29.81
C ALA A 253 13.54 -0.42 -30.69
N LEU A 254 13.43 0.77 -30.09
CA LEU A 254 13.41 2.03 -30.85
C LEU A 254 14.83 2.50 -31.19
N GLY A 255 15.81 2.14 -30.37
CA GLY A 255 17.20 2.51 -30.56
C GLY A 255 17.49 3.98 -30.20
N LYS A 256 18.79 4.31 -30.18
CA LYS A 256 19.30 5.57 -29.61
C LYS A 256 18.66 6.83 -30.19
N GLN A 257 18.38 6.84 -31.50
CA GLN A 257 17.78 7.99 -32.19
C GLN A 257 16.44 8.45 -31.58
N TRP A 258 15.61 7.49 -31.15
CA TRP A 258 14.32 7.78 -30.53
C TRP A 258 14.43 7.89 -29.01
N ALA A 259 15.28 7.07 -28.39
CA ALA A 259 15.52 7.12 -26.95
C ALA A 259 16.05 8.49 -26.48
N GLU A 260 16.87 9.17 -27.31
CA GLU A 260 17.32 10.55 -27.04
C GLU A 260 16.19 11.59 -27.02
N ARG A 261 14.98 11.23 -27.47
CA ARG A 261 13.78 12.09 -27.45
C ARG A 261 12.84 11.75 -26.29
N PHE A 262 13.18 10.76 -25.46
CA PHE A 262 12.36 10.39 -24.31
C PHE A 262 12.39 11.51 -23.28
N VAL A 263 11.21 11.86 -22.76
CA VAL A 263 11.05 12.90 -21.74
C VAL A 263 10.14 12.38 -20.63
N LEU A 264 10.31 12.97 -19.46
CA LEU A 264 9.40 12.81 -18.34
C LEU A 264 8.41 13.97 -18.38
N GLU A 265 7.13 13.66 -18.54
CA GLU A 265 6.05 14.66 -18.50
C GLU A 265 4.90 14.12 -17.65
N PRO A 266 4.93 14.34 -16.32
CA PRO A 266 4.05 13.63 -15.40
C PRO A 266 2.58 14.00 -15.51
N MET A 267 2.31 15.25 -15.89
CA MET A 267 0.96 15.78 -15.93
C MET A 267 0.08 15.10 -16.98
N ILE A 268 0.66 14.53 -18.05
CA ILE A 268 -0.14 13.78 -19.05
C ILE A 268 -0.86 12.60 -18.38
N ALA A 269 -0.14 11.84 -17.57
CA ALA A 269 -0.66 10.65 -16.91
C ALA A 269 -1.58 11.03 -15.73
N VAL A 270 -1.16 12.01 -14.93
CA VAL A 270 -1.95 12.54 -13.81
C VAL A 270 -3.29 13.10 -14.31
N GLU A 271 -3.31 13.96 -15.33
CA GLU A 271 -4.54 14.55 -15.85
C GLU A 271 -5.48 13.50 -16.44
N LEU A 272 -4.94 12.48 -17.11
CA LEU A 272 -5.73 11.40 -17.70
C LEU A 272 -6.48 10.61 -16.63
N VAL A 273 -5.79 10.19 -15.56
CA VAL A 273 -6.40 9.42 -14.46
C VAL A 273 -7.31 10.29 -13.59
N ALA A 274 -6.91 11.54 -13.33
CA ALA A 274 -7.65 12.46 -12.46
C ALA A 274 -8.98 12.91 -13.08
N THR A 275 -9.04 13.06 -14.41
CA THR A 275 -10.17 13.70 -15.09
C THR A 275 -11.42 12.83 -15.07
N MET A 276 -12.44 13.29 -14.34
CA MET A 276 -13.77 12.72 -14.31
C MET A 276 -14.62 13.25 -15.47
N VAL A 277 -15.25 12.34 -16.20
CA VAL A 277 -16.24 12.68 -17.23
C VAL A 277 -17.60 12.98 -16.60
N ASP A 278 -18.34 13.93 -17.17
CA ASP A 278 -19.61 14.43 -16.60
C ASP A 278 -20.65 13.31 -16.34
N SER A 279 -20.64 12.25 -17.15
CA SER A 279 -21.56 11.11 -16.99
C SER A 279 -21.33 10.28 -15.72
N ARG A 280 -20.16 10.41 -15.07
CA ARG A 280 -19.84 9.69 -13.83
C ARG A 280 -20.50 10.31 -12.60
N LEU A 281 -20.68 11.64 -12.56
CA LEU A 281 -21.12 12.34 -11.34
C LEU A 281 -22.48 11.83 -10.83
N GLY A 282 -23.43 11.57 -11.73
CA GLY A 282 -24.75 11.05 -11.35
C GLY A 282 -24.70 9.64 -10.75
N TRP A 283 -23.75 8.81 -11.16
CA TRP A 283 -23.51 7.50 -10.55
C TRP A 283 -22.73 7.63 -9.25
N TYR A 284 -21.72 8.48 -9.22
CA TYR A 284 -20.91 8.71 -8.03
C TYR A 284 -21.74 9.23 -6.85
N ARG A 285 -22.69 10.13 -7.11
CA ARG A 285 -23.68 10.57 -6.11
C ARG A 285 -24.48 9.42 -5.50
N LYS A 286 -24.91 8.44 -6.32
CA LYS A 286 -25.64 7.26 -5.82
C LYS A 286 -24.75 6.30 -5.02
N LEU A 287 -23.46 6.24 -5.35
CA LEU A 287 -22.46 5.50 -4.57
C LEU A 287 -22.31 6.14 -3.19
N MET A 288 -22.16 7.47 -3.12
CA MET A 288 -22.12 8.22 -1.86
C MET A 288 -23.40 8.07 -1.04
N GLU A 289 -24.58 8.14 -1.67
CA GLU A 289 -25.86 7.84 -1.03
C GLU A 289 -25.89 6.44 -0.41
N THR A 290 -25.31 5.46 -1.10
CA THR A 290 -25.21 4.08 -0.59
C THR A 290 -24.25 4.00 0.59
N ALA A 291 -23.10 4.70 0.54
CA ALA A 291 -22.17 4.75 1.65
C ALA A 291 -22.83 5.34 2.91
N TRP A 292 -23.46 6.50 2.78
CA TRP A 292 -24.23 7.13 3.85
C TRP A 292 -25.30 6.19 4.42
N ALA A 293 -26.11 5.55 3.56
CA ALA A 293 -27.16 4.64 4.03
C ALA A 293 -26.62 3.41 4.79
N ILE A 294 -25.46 2.88 4.41
CA ILE A 294 -24.82 1.77 5.13
C ILE A 294 -24.30 2.25 6.49
N ILE A 295 -23.66 3.42 6.54
CA ILE A 295 -23.17 4.03 7.77
C ILE A 295 -24.34 4.32 8.73
N GLU A 296 -25.42 4.93 8.24
CA GLU A 296 -26.65 5.19 9.00
C GLU A 296 -27.26 3.91 9.59
N GLU A 297 -27.27 2.81 8.81
CA GLU A 297 -27.76 1.52 9.30
C GLU A 297 -26.80 0.91 10.32
N ALA A 298 -25.50 0.99 10.09
CA ALA A 298 -24.46 0.49 10.99
C ALA A 298 -24.51 1.21 12.35
N PHE A 299 -24.65 2.53 12.34
CA PHE A 299 -24.74 3.36 13.54
C PHE A 299 -26.18 3.48 14.03
N SER A 300 -26.85 2.33 14.13
CA SER A 300 -28.22 2.24 14.64
C SER A 300 -28.40 1.04 15.59
N SER A 301 -29.51 1.05 16.31
CA SER A 301 -29.91 -0.05 17.20
C SER A 301 -30.27 -1.36 16.48
N LYS A 302 -30.31 -1.36 15.13
CA LYS A 302 -30.47 -2.58 14.34
C LYS A 302 -29.19 -3.42 14.32
N VAL A 303 -28.03 -2.77 14.40
CA VAL A 303 -26.71 -3.41 14.30
C VAL A 303 -25.99 -3.37 15.65
N ILE A 304 -26.06 -2.22 16.34
CA ILE A 304 -25.36 -2.01 17.60
C ILE A 304 -26.29 -2.30 18.79
N THR A 305 -25.92 -3.26 19.61
CA THR A 305 -26.45 -3.44 20.96
C THR A 305 -25.42 -2.96 21.97
N SER A 306 -25.69 -1.83 22.62
CA SER A 306 -24.79 -1.24 23.61
C SER A 306 -24.42 -2.21 24.73
N GLY A 307 -23.15 -2.22 25.13
CA GLY A 307 -22.56 -3.13 26.11
C GLY A 307 -22.34 -4.56 25.61
N LYS A 308 -22.63 -4.84 24.32
CA LYS A 308 -22.44 -6.17 23.70
C LYS A 308 -21.70 -6.12 22.37
N THR A 309 -22.13 -5.27 21.46
CA THR A 309 -21.52 -5.12 20.13
C THR A 309 -20.17 -4.40 20.26
N THR A 310 -19.14 -4.95 19.62
CA THR A 310 -17.82 -4.32 19.52
C THR A 310 -17.69 -3.52 18.22
N THR A 311 -16.71 -2.62 18.14
CA THR A 311 -16.41 -1.92 16.87
C THR A 311 -16.09 -2.89 15.73
N LEU A 312 -15.32 -3.95 16.01
CA LEU A 312 -14.99 -5.00 15.05
C LEU A 312 -16.22 -5.72 14.49
N ASP A 313 -17.24 -5.97 15.32
CA ASP A 313 -18.50 -6.57 14.85
C ASP A 313 -19.16 -5.67 13.80
N VAL A 314 -19.09 -4.34 13.98
CA VAL A 314 -19.65 -3.36 13.05
C VAL A 314 -18.81 -3.29 11.77
N GLU A 315 -17.47 -3.31 11.85
CA GLU A 315 -16.57 -3.35 10.67
C GLU A 315 -16.86 -4.56 9.77
N TRP A 316 -17.03 -5.75 10.36
CA TRP A 316 -17.38 -6.96 9.62
C TRP A 316 -18.81 -6.92 9.08
N TRP A 317 -19.77 -6.42 9.87
CA TRP A 317 -21.13 -6.21 9.38
C TRP A 317 -21.16 -5.28 8.16
N MET A 318 -20.41 -4.17 8.20
CA MET A 318 -20.25 -3.24 7.10
C MET A 318 -19.65 -3.92 5.87
N ARG A 319 -18.59 -4.73 6.05
CA ARG A 319 -17.95 -5.50 4.96
C ARG A 319 -18.93 -6.49 4.30
N GLU A 320 -19.73 -7.20 5.10
CA GLU A 320 -20.77 -8.11 4.61
C GLU A 320 -21.91 -7.34 3.91
N ARG A 321 -22.29 -6.17 4.46
CA ARG A 321 -23.35 -5.33 3.90
C ARG A 321 -22.98 -4.82 2.52
N ILE A 322 -21.76 -4.34 2.33
CA ILE A 322 -21.19 -3.96 1.02
C ILE A 322 -21.36 -5.10 0.01
N GLN A 323 -20.92 -6.31 0.37
CA GLN A 323 -20.98 -7.48 -0.51
C GLN A 323 -22.42 -7.90 -0.83
N SER A 324 -23.34 -7.79 0.14
CA SER A 324 -24.76 -8.10 -0.06
C SER A 324 -25.43 -7.23 -1.13
N LEU A 325 -24.87 -6.05 -1.40
CA LEU A 325 -25.34 -5.09 -2.40
C LEU A 325 -24.59 -5.23 -3.75
N ASN A 326 -23.71 -6.23 -3.89
CA ASN A 326 -22.80 -6.41 -5.02
C ASN A 326 -21.78 -5.28 -5.23
N TYR A 327 -21.40 -4.59 -4.15
CA TYR A 327 -20.29 -3.64 -4.14
C TYR A 327 -19.02 -4.35 -3.63
N SER A 328 -17.86 -3.73 -3.84
CA SER A 328 -16.64 -4.05 -3.10
C SER A 328 -16.18 -2.81 -2.31
N THR A 329 -14.95 -2.83 -1.82
CA THR A 329 -14.31 -1.69 -1.15
C THR A 329 -12.81 -1.75 -1.40
N TRP A 330 -12.14 -0.60 -1.37
CA TRP A 330 -10.71 -0.46 -1.63
C TRP A 330 -9.86 -0.50 -0.34
N PHE A 331 -10.50 -0.47 0.83
CA PHE A 331 -9.89 -0.70 2.14
C PHE A 331 -10.87 -1.44 3.07
N HIS A 332 -10.41 -1.92 4.23
CA HIS A 332 -11.33 -2.50 5.21
C HIS A 332 -11.97 -1.35 6.00
N PRO A 333 -13.32 -1.29 6.14
CA PRO A 333 -13.93 -0.26 6.97
C PRO A 333 -13.33 -0.24 8.37
N GLY A 334 -13.07 0.96 8.89
CA GLY A 334 -12.65 1.17 10.27
C GLY A 334 -13.83 1.65 11.11
N VAL A 335 -13.96 1.16 12.34
CA VAL A 335 -14.89 1.69 13.35
C VAL A 335 -14.13 1.88 14.65
N SER A 336 -14.29 3.06 15.25
CA SER A 336 -13.54 3.49 16.44
C SER A 336 -14.46 4.17 17.45
N ILE A 337 -14.05 4.14 18.72
CA ILE A 337 -14.65 4.91 19.80
C ILE A 337 -13.68 6.04 20.11
N LEU A 338 -14.10 7.28 19.93
CA LEU A 338 -13.23 8.43 20.12
C LEU A 338 -12.84 8.59 21.59
N THR A 339 -11.54 8.45 21.86
CA THR A 339 -10.91 8.67 23.18
C THR A 339 -9.73 9.62 23.07
N GLU A 340 -9.16 10.07 24.20
CA GLU A 340 -7.99 10.96 24.24
C GLU A 340 -6.77 10.38 23.49
N ASN A 341 -6.60 9.05 23.56
CA ASN A 341 -5.54 8.32 22.89
C ASN A 341 -5.95 7.79 21.51
N ASP A 342 -7.21 7.98 21.13
CA ASP A 342 -7.68 7.50 19.84
C ASP A 342 -7.03 8.30 18.72
N CYS A 343 -6.63 7.58 17.71
CA CYS A 343 -6.12 8.16 16.50
C CYS A 343 -6.77 7.46 15.32
N SER A 344 -8.05 7.77 15.15
CA SER A 344 -8.88 7.37 14.02
C SER A 344 -8.25 7.66 12.65
N MET A 345 -7.35 8.65 12.57
CA MET A 345 -6.57 8.99 11.36
C MET A 345 -5.07 8.64 11.47
N CYS A 346 -4.64 7.93 12.51
CA CYS A 346 -3.31 7.31 12.50
C CYS A 346 -3.45 5.95 11.85
N PHE A 347 -2.82 5.78 10.68
CA PHE A 347 -2.35 4.46 10.28
C PHE A 347 -1.56 3.88 11.45
N GLN A 348 -2.14 2.87 12.11
CA GLN A 348 -1.52 1.98 13.09
C GLN A 348 -0.21 2.52 13.66
N SER A 349 -0.27 3.26 14.77
CA SER A 349 0.92 3.34 15.60
C SER A 349 1.23 1.91 16.05
N ILE A 350 2.19 1.29 15.37
CA ILE A 350 2.97 0.16 15.87
C ILE A 350 3.82 0.68 17.04
N GLU A 351 3.19 1.27 18.05
CA GLU A 351 3.82 1.38 19.34
C GLU A 351 3.60 0.03 20.03
N ALA A 352 4.70 -0.70 20.17
CA ALA A 352 4.83 -1.95 20.94
C ALA A 352 4.25 -3.25 20.35
N GLY A 353 4.35 -3.50 19.03
CA GLY A 353 4.33 -4.87 18.49
C GLY A 353 3.05 -5.68 18.72
N ARG A 354 1.95 -5.03 19.11
CA ARG A 354 0.63 -5.63 19.22
C ARG A 354 -0.23 -5.15 18.05
N MET A 355 -0.30 -5.98 17.03
CA MET A 355 -1.44 -5.99 16.13
C MET A 355 -2.67 -6.27 17.02
N HIS A 356 -3.53 -5.28 17.26
CA HIS A 356 -4.81 -5.55 17.93
C HIS A 356 -5.56 -6.56 17.06
N MET A 357 -5.73 -7.74 17.63
CA MET A 357 -6.35 -8.94 17.08
C MET A 357 -7.22 -9.49 18.22
N PRO A 358 -8.22 -10.36 17.96
CA PRO A 358 -9.39 -10.30 17.10
C PRO A 358 -10.65 -10.24 18.05
N PRO A 359 -11.85 -10.86 17.86
CA PRO A 359 -13.09 -10.41 18.50
C PRO A 359 -13.15 -10.54 20.03
N GLY A 360 -13.77 -9.55 20.68
CA GLY A 360 -14.10 -9.59 22.11
C GLY A 360 -13.17 -8.81 23.04
N ASP A 361 -12.42 -7.83 22.52
CA ASP A 361 -11.70 -6.89 23.38
C ASP A 361 -12.70 -6.04 24.19
N PRO A 362 -12.75 -6.14 25.53
CA PRO A 362 -13.68 -5.38 26.37
C PRO A 362 -13.51 -3.86 26.26
N GLU A 363 -12.33 -3.38 25.82
CA GLU A 363 -12.04 -1.96 25.60
C GLU A 363 -12.71 -1.42 24.33
N HIS A 364 -13.07 -2.28 23.37
CA HIS A 364 -13.71 -1.92 22.10
C HIS A 364 -15.21 -2.22 22.06
N VAL A 365 -15.81 -2.59 23.20
CA VAL A 365 -17.27 -2.75 23.32
C VAL A 365 -17.91 -1.37 23.32
N ILE A 366 -18.84 -1.14 22.39
CA ILE A 366 -19.58 0.11 22.25
C ILE A 366 -20.53 0.27 23.43
N ARG A 367 -20.45 1.39 24.14
CA ARG A 367 -21.21 1.70 25.36
C ARG A 367 -21.98 3.00 25.21
N GLN A 368 -22.92 3.23 26.13
CA GLN A 368 -23.66 4.47 26.20
C GLN A 368 -22.73 5.65 26.49
N GLY A 369 -23.07 6.80 25.90
CA GLY A 369 -22.27 8.02 25.91
C GLY A 369 -21.04 7.97 25.00
N ASP A 370 -20.76 6.88 24.30
CA ASP A 370 -19.63 6.82 23.36
C ASP A 370 -19.90 7.68 22.12
N ILE A 371 -18.86 8.40 21.70
CA ILE A 371 -18.80 9.02 20.38
C ILE A 371 -18.09 8.01 19.50
N ILE A 372 -18.79 7.48 18.51
CA ILE A 372 -18.25 6.49 17.58
C ILE A 372 -17.92 7.16 16.25
N HIS A 373 -16.97 6.59 15.53
CA HIS A 373 -16.50 7.08 14.25
C HIS A 373 -16.32 5.91 13.30
N THR A 374 -16.58 6.11 12.01
CA THR A 374 -16.23 5.15 10.97
C THR A 374 -15.50 5.82 9.83
N ASP A 375 -14.56 5.09 9.24
CA ASP A 375 -13.93 5.38 7.96
C ASP A 375 -14.34 4.28 6.96
N PHE A 376 -15.03 4.68 5.89
CA PHE A 376 -15.80 3.77 5.06
C PHE A 376 -15.87 4.21 3.59
N GLY A 377 -15.46 3.29 2.69
CA GLY A 377 -15.57 3.48 1.24
C GLY A 377 -16.26 2.31 0.54
N VAL A 378 -17.02 2.60 -0.53
CA VAL A 378 -17.56 1.60 -1.46
C VAL A 378 -16.89 1.71 -2.82
N THR A 379 -16.69 0.57 -3.46
CA THR A 379 -16.16 0.45 -4.81
C THR A 379 -17.21 -0.19 -5.72
N ALA A 380 -17.59 0.51 -6.79
CA ALA A 380 -18.42 -0.03 -7.86
C ALA A 380 -18.22 0.78 -9.14
N LEU A 381 -18.50 0.16 -10.30
CA LEU A 381 -18.43 0.83 -11.61
C LEU A 381 -17.06 1.47 -11.92
N GLY A 382 -15.98 0.95 -11.32
CA GLY A 382 -14.63 1.52 -11.44
C GLY A 382 -14.43 2.83 -10.66
N LEU A 383 -15.30 3.11 -9.69
CA LEU A 383 -15.25 4.29 -8.82
C LEU A 383 -15.19 3.86 -7.35
N ASN A 384 -14.57 4.70 -6.53
CA ASN A 384 -14.34 4.52 -5.11
C ASN A 384 -14.81 5.79 -4.37
N THR A 385 -15.57 5.62 -3.30
CA THR A 385 -15.91 6.69 -2.37
C THR A 385 -14.98 6.69 -1.16
N ASP A 386 -14.96 7.81 -0.45
CA ASP A 386 -14.36 7.94 0.88
C ASP A 386 -15.30 8.73 1.80
N THR A 387 -15.54 8.23 3.02
CA THR A 387 -16.55 8.82 3.90
C THR A 387 -16.25 8.49 5.36
N GLN A 388 -16.16 9.54 6.18
CA GLN A 388 -15.99 9.44 7.62
C GLN A 388 -17.11 10.16 8.33
N HIS A 389 -17.86 9.42 9.15
CA HIS A 389 -19.02 9.91 9.89
C HIS A 389 -18.90 9.60 11.37
N LEU A 390 -19.57 10.43 12.15
CA LEU A 390 -19.67 10.34 13.60
C LEU A 390 -21.05 9.82 14.04
N GLY A 391 -21.05 8.94 15.03
CA GLY A 391 -22.24 8.51 15.74
C GLY A 391 -22.15 8.83 17.22
N TYR A 392 -23.29 8.79 17.91
CA TYR A 392 -23.39 8.92 19.35
C TYR A 392 -24.32 7.84 19.90
N VAL A 393 -23.89 7.17 20.96
CA VAL A 393 -24.66 6.08 21.58
C VAL A 393 -25.44 6.63 22.76
N LEU A 394 -26.77 6.74 22.62
CA LEU A 394 -27.61 7.36 23.64
C LEU A 394 -27.73 6.48 24.89
N ASP A 395 -27.72 7.14 26.05
CA ASP A 395 -28.16 6.53 27.30
C ASP A 395 -29.67 6.17 27.25
N PRO A 396 -30.15 5.16 28.00
CA PRO A 396 -31.54 4.70 27.93
C PRO A 396 -32.58 5.76 28.30
N GLU A 397 -32.16 6.73 29.10
CA GLU A 397 -32.98 7.82 29.61
C GLU A 397 -32.67 9.16 28.91
N GLU A 398 -31.68 9.19 28.01
CA GLU A 398 -31.22 10.40 27.31
C GLU A 398 -32.00 10.57 25.99
N ALA A 399 -32.65 11.72 25.82
CA ALA A 399 -33.20 12.12 24.53
C ALA A 399 -32.10 12.71 23.64
N VAL A 400 -32.34 12.77 22.33
CA VAL A 400 -31.42 13.42 21.37
C VAL A 400 -31.10 14.87 21.78
N ASP A 401 -32.07 15.56 22.37
CA ASP A 401 -31.90 16.96 22.83
C ASP A 401 -31.06 17.07 24.12
N ASP A 402 -30.77 15.96 24.80
CA ASP A 402 -30.05 15.94 26.08
C ASP A 402 -28.53 15.70 25.90
N ILE A 403 -28.06 15.45 24.67
CA ILE A 403 -26.64 15.19 24.41
C ILE A 403 -25.76 16.39 24.82
N PRO A 404 -24.53 16.14 25.32
CA PRO A 404 -23.67 17.21 25.79
C PRO A 404 -23.38 18.28 24.72
N VAL A 405 -23.59 19.55 25.07
CA VAL A 405 -23.38 20.68 24.15
C VAL A 405 -21.94 20.73 23.62
N SER A 406 -20.96 20.34 24.44
CA SER A 406 -19.54 20.24 24.06
C SER A 406 -19.29 19.25 22.90
N VAL A 407 -20.02 18.14 22.86
CA VAL A 407 -19.94 17.15 21.78
C VAL A 407 -20.47 17.77 20.48
N LEU A 408 -21.61 18.46 20.55
CA LEU A 408 -22.15 19.22 19.42
C LEU A 408 -21.22 20.35 18.94
N GLU A 409 -20.52 21.01 19.86
CA GLU A 409 -19.52 22.03 19.53
C GLU A 409 -18.29 21.44 18.82
N GLY A 410 -17.88 20.21 19.18
CA GLY A 410 -16.86 19.45 18.46
C GLY A 410 -17.23 19.25 16.99
N MET A 411 -18.44 18.74 16.70
CA MET A 411 -18.95 18.58 15.34
C MET A 411 -19.01 19.91 14.57
N ARG A 412 -19.53 20.98 15.19
CA ARG A 412 -19.56 22.31 14.54
C ARG A 412 -18.17 22.83 14.22
N LYS A 413 -17.17 22.57 15.06
CA LYS A 413 -15.78 22.98 14.82
C LYS A 413 -15.18 22.26 13.62
N VAL A 414 -15.35 20.94 13.52
CA VAL A 414 -14.85 20.17 12.37
C VAL A 414 -15.61 20.53 11.07
N ASN A 415 -16.92 20.80 11.13
CA ASN A 415 -17.64 21.30 9.96
C ASN A 415 -17.13 22.68 9.51
N ARG A 416 -16.76 23.57 10.44
CA ARG A 416 -16.13 24.84 10.08
C ARG A 416 -14.79 24.61 9.38
N LEU A 417 -14.03 23.61 9.79
CA LEU A 417 -12.77 23.25 9.14
C LEU A 417 -13.00 22.72 7.71
N GLN A 418 -14.04 21.92 7.47
CA GLN A 418 -14.45 21.53 6.10
C GLN A 418 -14.79 22.75 5.22
N ASP A 419 -15.47 23.75 5.78
CA ASP A 419 -15.79 24.99 5.05
C ASP A 419 -14.51 25.77 4.70
N ILE A 420 -13.59 25.94 5.65
CA ILE A 420 -12.29 26.58 5.41
C ILE A 420 -11.52 25.85 4.30
N THR A 421 -11.46 24.53 4.35
CA THR A 421 -10.79 23.72 3.32
C THR A 421 -11.35 23.98 1.94
N ARG A 422 -12.68 23.86 1.77
CA ARG A 422 -13.35 24.11 0.48
C ARG A 422 -13.18 25.55 -0.01
N GLU A 423 -13.20 26.55 0.87
CA GLU A 423 -12.98 27.96 0.55
C GLU A 423 -11.57 28.23 -0.03
N HIS A 424 -10.57 27.45 0.41
CA HIS A 424 -9.17 27.60 -0.01
C HIS A 424 -8.76 26.71 -1.18
N MET A 425 -9.54 25.69 -1.53
CA MET A 425 -9.32 24.85 -2.71
C MET A 425 -9.57 25.63 -4.01
N ARG A 426 -8.53 26.32 -4.50
CA ARG A 426 -8.59 27.10 -5.75
C ARG A 426 -7.86 26.39 -6.87
N ILE A 427 -8.54 26.20 -7.99
CA ILE A 427 -7.98 25.56 -9.18
C ILE A 427 -6.66 26.23 -9.59
N GLY A 428 -5.64 25.42 -9.85
CA GLY A 428 -4.32 25.84 -10.28
C GLY A 428 -3.33 26.17 -9.15
N LEU A 429 -3.79 26.33 -7.90
CA LEU A 429 -2.87 26.35 -6.75
C LEU A 429 -2.33 24.94 -6.49
N THR A 430 -1.14 24.86 -5.91
CA THR A 430 -0.61 23.57 -5.44
C THR A 430 -1.29 23.16 -4.14
N GLY A 431 -1.30 21.86 -3.83
CA GLY A 431 -1.81 21.34 -2.56
C GLY A 431 -1.08 21.93 -1.36
N ASN A 432 0.22 22.19 -1.48
CA ASN A 432 1.03 22.87 -0.46
C ASN A 432 0.60 24.33 -0.25
N GLU A 433 0.33 25.08 -1.32
CA GLU A 433 -0.20 26.44 -1.21
C GLU A 433 -1.59 26.45 -0.56
N ILE A 434 -2.45 25.49 -0.91
CA ILE A 434 -3.79 25.35 -0.32
C ILE A 434 -3.69 25.02 1.17
N LEU A 435 -2.86 24.04 1.55
CA LEU A 435 -2.61 23.63 2.93
C LEU A 435 -2.13 24.80 3.79
N GLN A 436 -1.14 25.56 3.30
CA GLN A 436 -0.63 26.74 4.01
C GLN A 436 -1.71 27.79 4.23
N ASN A 437 -2.57 28.04 3.23
CA ASN A 437 -3.67 28.97 3.37
C ASN A 437 -4.72 28.51 4.39
N ILE A 438 -5.09 27.21 4.37
CA ILE A 438 -6.00 26.61 5.35
C ILE A 438 -5.44 26.77 6.76
N ARG A 439 -4.17 26.40 6.98
CA ARG A 439 -3.52 26.50 8.30
C ARG A 439 -3.42 27.93 8.81
N ALA A 440 -3.21 28.90 7.91
CA ALA A 440 -3.25 30.31 8.28
C ALA A 440 -4.63 30.76 8.79
N GLN A 441 -5.71 30.29 8.14
CA GLN A 441 -7.07 30.57 8.57
C GLN A 441 -7.45 29.82 9.86
N MET A 442 -7.05 28.55 10.00
CA MET A 442 -7.20 27.77 11.25
C MET A 442 -6.59 28.50 12.44
N LYS A 443 -5.35 28.98 12.31
CA LYS A 443 -4.66 29.75 13.36
C LYS A 443 -5.40 31.05 13.71
N LYS A 444 -6.00 31.70 12.73
CA LYS A 444 -6.77 32.94 12.92
C LYS A 444 -8.10 32.68 13.66
N GLU A 445 -8.73 31.54 13.39
CA GLU A 445 -9.99 31.12 14.03
C GLU A 445 -9.79 30.33 15.33
N GLY A 446 -8.55 29.97 15.68
CA GLY A 446 -8.24 29.20 16.89
C GLY A 446 -8.68 27.72 16.78
N ILE A 447 -8.62 27.16 15.57
CA ILE A 447 -8.96 25.76 15.30
C ILE A 447 -7.66 24.94 15.30
N GLU A 448 -7.52 24.04 16.26
CA GLU A 448 -6.49 23.00 16.27
C GLU A 448 -7.03 21.76 15.55
N GLY A 449 -6.18 21.09 14.75
CA GLY A 449 -6.59 19.98 13.90
C GLY A 449 -5.56 19.64 12.82
N LYS A 450 -5.90 18.71 11.93
CA LYS A 450 -5.07 18.34 10.77
C LYS A 450 -5.91 18.16 9.51
N ILE A 451 -5.26 18.36 8.37
CA ILE A 451 -5.84 18.23 7.02
C ILE A 451 -5.16 17.07 6.28
N TYR A 452 -5.93 16.22 5.63
CA TYR A 452 -5.43 15.16 4.77
C TYR A 452 -6.32 14.98 3.53
N CYS A 453 -6.50 16.01 2.71
CA CYS A 453 -7.37 15.88 1.55
C CYS A 453 -6.61 15.30 0.34
N HIS A 454 -7.25 14.42 -0.41
CA HIS A 454 -6.68 13.80 -1.61
C HIS A 454 -7.71 13.67 -2.72
N ALA A 455 -7.24 13.49 -3.95
CA ALA A 455 -8.11 13.13 -5.06
C ALA A 455 -8.70 11.73 -4.83
N THR A 456 -9.92 11.51 -5.30
CA THR A 456 -10.64 10.23 -5.25
C THR A 456 -11.38 9.96 -6.57
N GLY A 457 -11.99 8.79 -6.72
CA GLY A 457 -12.71 8.36 -7.92
C GLY A 457 -12.19 7.02 -8.44
N GLU A 458 -11.36 6.99 -9.49
CA GLU A 458 -10.91 5.70 -10.07
C GLU A 458 -10.09 4.84 -9.11
N PHE A 459 -9.44 5.50 -8.15
CA PHE A 459 -8.73 4.91 -7.02
C PHE A 459 -9.19 5.65 -5.76
N GLY A 460 -9.11 5.03 -4.58
CA GLY A 460 -9.40 5.71 -3.31
C GLY A 460 -8.50 6.93 -3.11
N HIS A 461 -7.19 6.70 -3.10
CA HIS A 461 -6.19 7.75 -3.31
C HIS A 461 -5.90 7.88 -4.82
N SER A 462 -6.66 8.73 -5.52
CA SER A 462 -6.54 8.93 -6.96
C SER A 462 -5.46 9.94 -7.35
N ALA A 463 -5.28 10.13 -8.66
CA ALA A 463 -4.32 11.07 -9.20
C ALA A 463 -4.76 12.52 -8.93
N GLY A 464 -3.90 13.29 -8.29
CA GLY A 464 -4.15 14.68 -7.98
C GLY A 464 -3.18 15.22 -6.94
N THR A 465 -3.33 16.49 -6.61
CA THR A 465 -2.56 17.10 -5.53
C THR A 465 -3.03 16.57 -4.18
N VAL A 466 -2.11 16.42 -3.24
CA VAL A 466 -2.42 16.07 -1.85
C VAL A 466 -2.34 17.34 -1.00
N ILE A 467 -3.35 17.58 -0.17
CA ILE A 467 -3.46 18.75 0.69
C ILE A 467 -3.25 18.28 2.13
N GLY A 468 -1.99 18.25 2.55
CA GLY A 468 -1.58 17.77 3.88
C GLY A 468 -1.63 16.26 4.03
N MET A 469 -0.97 15.75 5.06
CA MET A 469 -1.13 14.39 5.61
C MET A 469 -1.05 14.46 7.12
N THR A 470 -1.56 13.48 7.85
CA THR A 470 -1.57 13.53 9.33
C THR A 470 -0.18 13.71 9.97
N ASN A 471 0.90 13.28 9.30
CA ASN A 471 2.29 13.49 9.69
C ASN A 471 2.97 14.66 8.96
N LEU A 472 2.38 15.20 7.89
CA LEU A 472 2.96 16.24 7.03
C LEU A 472 2.00 17.42 6.90
N GLN A 473 2.02 18.33 7.89
CA GLN A 473 1.17 19.53 7.88
C GLN A 473 1.89 20.78 7.37
N ASP A 474 3.21 20.78 7.25
CA ASP A 474 3.99 21.91 6.74
C ASP A 474 4.11 21.88 5.21
N GLU A 475 4.40 20.71 4.65
CA GLU A 475 4.47 20.44 3.22
C GLU A 475 4.33 18.94 2.94
N VAL A 476 3.77 18.58 1.79
CA VAL A 476 3.76 17.23 1.25
C VAL A 476 4.66 17.21 0.01
N PRO A 477 5.88 16.67 0.10
CA PRO A 477 6.84 16.69 -1.01
C PRO A 477 6.27 16.00 -2.25
N VAL A 478 6.50 16.59 -3.43
CA VAL A 478 6.09 16.08 -4.75
C VAL A 478 4.58 16.07 -4.97
N LEU A 479 3.82 15.33 -4.15
CA LEU A 479 2.37 15.19 -4.30
C LEU A 479 1.64 16.51 -4.00
N GLY A 480 2.09 17.25 -2.99
CA GLY A 480 1.54 18.57 -2.67
C GLY A 480 1.96 19.67 -3.65
N ASP A 481 2.95 19.43 -4.52
CA ASP A 481 3.40 20.39 -5.52
C ASP A 481 2.60 20.32 -6.83
N LEU A 482 1.80 19.26 -7.00
CA LEU A 482 0.87 19.15 -8.13
C LEU A 482 -0.20 20.25 -8.03
N PRO A 483 -0.66 20.82 -9.16
CA PRO A 483 -1.75 21.78 -9.15
C PRO A 483 -3.10 21.10 -8.91
N LEU A 484 -4.01 21.77 -8.21
CA LEU A 484 -5.39 21.34 -8.07
C LEU A 484 -6.12 21.43 -9.42
N LEU A 485 -6.57 20.28 -9.92
CA LEU A 485 -7.20 20.14 -11.23
C LEU A 485 -8.74 20.27 -11.16
N LYS A 486 -9.32 20.91 -12.17
CA LYS A 486 -10.74 21.30 -12.19
C LYS A 486 -11.75 20.17 -12.40
N ASN A 487 -11.40 19.06 -13.02
CA ASN A 487 -12.38 18.03 -13.38
C ASN A 487 -12.13 16.78 -12.53
N THR A 488 -12.02 16.97 -11.22
CA THR A 488 -11.62 15.90 -10.29
C THR A 488 -12.62 15.80 -9.14
N TYR A 489 -12.62 14.67 -8.46
CA TYR A 489 -13.27 14.52 -7.16
C TYR A 489 -12.19 14.52 -6.08
N TYR A 490 -12.52 15.08 -4.92
CA TYR A 490 -11.62 15.15 -3.78
C TYR A 490 -12.35 14.72 -2.52
N SER A 491 -11.68 13.93 -1.71
CA SER A 491 -12.11 13.68 -0.36
C SER A 491 -11.65 14.81 0.56
N ILE A 492 -12.58 15.39 1.33
CA ILE A 492 -12.30 16.44 2.32
C ILE A 492 -12.11 15.78 3.69
N GLU A 493 -10.97 15.09 3.86
CA GLU A 493 -10.61 14.39 5.08
C GLU A 493 -9.82 15.29 6.03
N LEU A 494 -10.29 15.38 7.28
CA LEU A 494 -9.68 16.22 8.32
C LEU A 494 -10.23 15.89 9.70
N TYR A 495 -9.57 16.41 10.74
CA TYR A 495 -10.14 16.45 12.08
C TYR A 495 -9.91 17.79 12.75
N ALA A 496 -10.81 18.15 13.68
CA ALA A 496 -10.61 19.26 14.61
C ALA A 496 -10.59 18.76 16.06
N GLU A 497 -9.76 19.39 16.90
CA GLU A 497 -9.67 19.06 18.32
C GLU A 497 -10.65 19.91 19.14
N HIS A 498 -11.37 19.27 20.07
CA HIS A 498 -12.24 19.97 21.00
C HIS A 498 -12.24 19.27 22.37
N TYR A 499 -12.13 20.06 23.43
CA TYR A 499 -12.16 19.57 24.80
C TYR A 499 -13.61 19.30 25.22
N VAL A 500 -13.90 18.08 25.65
CA VAL A 500 -15.22 17.62 26.09
C VAL A 500 -15.19 17.50 27.63
N PRO A 501 -15.73 18.48 28.38
CA PRO A 501 -15.65 18.50 29.85
C PRO A 501 -16.28 17.28 30.52
N GLU A 502 -17.39 16.78 29.98
CA GLU A 502 -18.15 15.64 30.49
C GLU A 502 -17.32 14.34 30.48
N LYS A 503 -16.36 14.27 29.55
CA LYS A 503 -15.42 13.17 29.43
C LYS A 503 -14.02 13.50 29.96
N ASN A 504 -13.78 14.76 30.35
CA ASN A 504 -12.49 15.30 30.75
C ASN A 504 -11.34 14.94 29.78
N MET A 505 -11.58 15.05 28.48
CA MET A 505 -10.60 14.72 27.44
C MET A 505 -10.68 15.69 26.26
N THR A 506 -9.56 15.88 25.57
CA THR A 506 -9.55 16.51 24.23
C THR A 506 -9.80 15.42 23.19
N VAL A 507 -10.91 15.55 22.46
CA VAL A 507 -11.31 14.60 21.43
C VAL A 507 -10.95 15.16 20.06
N LYS A 508 -10.45 14.29 19.17
CA LYS A 508 -10.30 14.58 17.74
C LYS A 508 -11.61 14.20 17.06
N PHE A 509 -12.26 15.15 16.41
CA PHE A 509 -13.49 14.92 15.65
C PHE A 509 -13.14 14.79 14.16
N PRO A 510 -12.95 13.57 13.64
CA PRO A 510 -12.74 13.33 12.22
C PRO A 510 -14.04 13.47 11.42
N LEU A 511 -13.92 13.97 10.20
CA LEU A 511 -14.97 13.94 9.18
C LEU A 511 -14.35 13.87 7.79
N GLU A 512 -15.06 13.23 6.88
CA GLU A 512 -14.64 13.07 5.50
C GLU A 512 -15.84 12.95 4.58
N GLU A 513 -15.83 13.73 3.50
CA GLU A 513 -16.88 13.76 2.49
C GLU A 513 -16.30 14.16 1.13
N ASP A 514 -16.82 13.54 0.08
CA ASP A 514 -16.37 13.80 -1.28
C ASP A 514 -16.99 15.07 -1.89
N VAL A 515 -16.16 15.87 -2.55
CA VAL A 515 -16.54 17.07 -3.33
C VAL A 515 -16.20 16.92 -4.81
N TYR A 516 -16.90 17.67 -5.65
CA TYR A 516 -16.61 17.83 -7.07
C TYR A 516 -16.58 19.32 -7.44
N TRP A 517 -15.84 19.66 -8.47
CA TRP A 517 -15.88 21.01 -9.02
C TRP A 517 -17.12 21.20 -9.91
N SER A 518 -18.01 22.09 -9.50
CA SER A 518 -19.21 22.43 -10.24
C SER A 518 -18.91 23.45 -11.33
N LYS A 519 -19.20 23.08 -12.59
CA LYS A 519 -19.09 24.00 -13.75
C LYS A 519 -20.07 25.17 -13.65
N ASP A 520 -21.22 24.97 -13.00
CA ASP A 520 -22.29 25.98 -12.95
C ASP A 520 -21.99 27.06 -11.91
N THR A 521 -21.50 26.66 -10.73
CA THR A 521 -21.22 27.57 -9.62
C THR A 521 -19.76 28.02 -9.58
N GLN A 522 -18.86 27.34 -10.30
CA GLN A 522 -17.42 27.57 -10.25
C GLN A 522 -16.88 27.45 -8.82
N THR A 523 -17.36 26.44 -8.09
CA THR A 523 -17.02 26.12 -6.71
C THR A 523 -16.93 24.61 -6.51
N TRP A 524 -16.21 24.18 -5.47
CA TRP A 524 -16.26 22.80 -4.99
C TRP A 524 -17.57 22.57 -4.27
N GLU A 525 -18.38 21.62 -4.71
CA GLU A 525 -19.66 21.26 -4.12
C GLU A 525 -19.62 19.83 -3.59
N TRP A 526 -20.39 19.56 -2.54
CA TRP A 526 -20.54 18.19 -2.03
C TRP A 526 -21.14 17.29 -3.11
N VAL A 527 -20.55 16.11 -3.29
CA VAL A 527 -21.08 15.11 -4.22
C VAL A 527 -22.47 14.68 -3.80
N TYR A 528 -22.66 14.44 -2.50
CA TYR A 528 -23.98 14.11 -1.93
C TYR A 528 -24.40 15.13 -0.87
N GLY A 529 -23.64 15.24 0.22
CA GLY A 529 -23.88 16.17 1.30
C GLY A 529 -22.67 16.25 2.23
N ARG A 530 -22.90 16.80 3.44
CA ARG A 530 -21.96 16.64 4.56
C ARG A 530 -22.72 16.22 5.79
N GLN A 531 -22.12 15.38 6.64
CA GLN A 531 -22.66 15.17 7.98
C GLN A 531 -22.64 16.48 8.79
N SER A 532 -23.79 16.88 9.34
CA SER A 532 -23.93 18.05 10.23
C SER A 532 -24.65 17.71 11.54
N GLU A 533 -25.10 16.47 11.70
CA GLU A 533 -25.77 15.93 12.88
C GLU A 533 -25.24 14.52 13.15
N TYR A 534 -25.19 14.12 14.42
CA TYR A 534 -24.75 12.78 14.81
C TYR A 534 -25.75 11.72 14.36
N LEU A 535 -25.22 10.54 14.01
CA LEU A 535 -26.03 9.33 13.88
C LEU A 535 -26.28 8.74 15.26
N PHE A 536 -27.54 8.54 15.64
CA PHE A 536 -27.89 8.09 16.99
C PHE A 536 -28.14 6.59 17.06
N VAL A 537 -27.37 5.92 17.92
CA VAL A 537 -27.69 4.56 18.36
C VAL A 537 -28.63 4.64 19.55
N HIS A 538 -29.92 4.43 19.29
CA HIS A 538 -30.93 4.42 20.34
C HIS A 538 -30.82 3.17 21.24
N PRO A 539 -31.22 3.27 22.52
CA PRO A 539 -31.39 2.09 23.37
C PRO A 539 -32.40 1.12 22.75
N PRO A 540 -32.25 -0.21 22.96
CA PRO A 540 -33.25 -1.16 22.51
C PRO A 540 -34.58 -0.81 23.19
N VAL A 541 -35.63 -0.59 22.38
CA VAL A 541 -36.98 -0.33 22.89
C VAL A 541 -37.36 -1.51 23.78
N GLY A 542 -37.38 -1.28 25.09
CA GLY A 542 -37.79 -2.28 26.06
C GLY A 542 -39.14 -2.84 25.63
N SER A 543 -39.31 -4.15 25.74
CA SER A 543 -40.54 -4.85 25.41
C SER A 543 -41.75 -4.16 26.05
N ALA A 544 -42.37 -3.23 25.34
CA ALA A 544 -43.74 -2.84 25.61
C ALA A 544 -44.53 -4.13 25.38
N LEU A 545 -44.98 -4.71 26.50
CA LEU A 545 -45.93 -5.83 26.61
C LEU A 545 -46.45 -6.30 25.25
N GLN A 546 -46.00 -7.47 24.80
CA GLN A 546 -46.73 -8.24 23.80
C GLN A 546 -48.16 -8.40 24.30
N ILE A 547 -49.05 -7.53 23.82
CA ILE A 547 -50.48 -7.79 23.80
C ILE A 547 -50.63 -9.01 22.89
N GLN A 548 -51.38 -9.98 23.41
CA GLN A 548 -51.57 -11.33 22.88
C GLN A 548 -51.77 -11.39 21.36
N PRO A 549 -51.35 -12.50 20.72
CA PRO A 549 -51.70 -12.73 19.33
C PRO A 549 -53.20 -12.95 19.22
N GLU A 550 -53.91 -12.02 18.58
CA GLU A 550 -55.24 -12.32 18.06
C GLU A 550 -55.10 -13.34 16.92
N THR A 551 -55.72 -14.47 17.17
CA THR A 551 -56.03 -15.58 16.27
C THR A 551 -56.74 -15.14 14.98
N GLU A 552 -56.33 -15.76 13.88
CA GLU A 552 -57.12 -16.12 12.68
C GLU A 552 -57.93 -15.04 11.94
N LEU A 553 -57.46 -14.66 10.73
CA LEU A 553 -58.05 -15.07 9.44
C LEU A 553 -57.20 -14.61 8.24
#